data_AF-A0A0A9EU49-F1
#
_entry.id   AF-A0A0A9EU49-F1
#
_cell.length_a   1.000
_cell.length_b   1.000
_cell.length_c   1.000
_cell.angle_alpha   90.00
_cell.angle_beta   90.00
_cell.angle_gamma   90.00
#
_symmetry.space_group_name_H-M   'P 1'
#
loop_
_entity.id
_entity.type
_entity.pdbx_description
1 polymer ?
#
loop_
_entity_poly.entity_id
_entity_poly.type
_entity_poly.pdbx_seq_one_letter_code
_entity_poly.pdbx_strand_id
1 'polypeptide(L)'
;MYVSFLAGCLRSIRFGLEEAHGKGQALQFNWLYEKGAFVLHPDRTFSVDFTRVEDAVESLSREILTIQAKGDKPAAQSLLQSRATFDRTIACGIGEDRTHAGTC
;
A
#
# COMPACT_ATOMS: atom_id res chain seq x y z
N MET A 1 5.81 3.83 15.38
CA MET A 1 4.50 3.46 14.79
C MET A 1 4.62 3.09 13.31
N TYR A 2 5.00 4.01 12.41
CA TYR A 2 4.99 3.79 10.95
C TYR A 2 5.86 2.64 10.44
N VAL A 3 7.08 2.48 10.98
CA VAL A 3 7.98 1.39 10.56
C VAL A 3 7.37 0.01 10.82
N SER A 4 6.76 -0.19 12.00
CA SER A 4 6.05 -1.43 12.33
C SER A 4 4.82 -1.64 11.45
N PHE A 5 4.14 -0.56 11.07
CA PHE A 5 2.99 -0.61 10.17
C PHE A 5 3.40 -1.06 8.76
N LEU A 6 4.47 -0.49 8.18
CA LEU A 6 5.05 -0.90 6.90
C LEU A 6 5.34 -2.41 6.86
N ALA A 7 6.05 -2.93 7.86
CA ALA A 7 6.31 -4.37 7.98
C ALA A 7 5.00 -5.18 8.13
N GLY A 8 4.02 -4.62 8.84
CA GLY A 8 2.68 -5.18 8.99
C GLY A 8 1.91 -5.29 7.68
N CYS A 9 1.98 -4.28 6.80
CA CYS A 9 1.35 -4.31 5.47
C CYS A 9 1.84 -5.51 4.67
N LEU A 10 3.16 -5.66 4.54
CA LEU A 10 3.79 -6.76 3.79
C LEU A 10 3.40 -8.13 4.36
N ARG A 11 3.35 -8.26 5.69
CA ARG A 11 2.87 -9.48 6.34
C ARG A 11 1.41 -9.79 6.00
N SER A 12 0.52 -8.81 6.07
CA SER A 12 -0.91 -9.03 5.78
C SER A 12 -1.17 -9.33 4.31
N ILE A 13 -0.44 -8.70 3.39
CA ILE A 13 -0.59 -8.93 1.95
C ILE A 13 -0.25 -10.37 1.56
N ARG A 14 0.67 -11.03 2.28
CA ARG A 14 1.00 -12.46 2.06
C ARG A 14 -0.18 -13.42 2.29
N PHE A 15 -1.23 -13.00 3.00
CA PHE A 15 -2.45 -13.81 3.13
C PHE A 15 -3.33 -13.77 1.88
N GLY A 16 -2.98 -12.92 0.92
CA GLY A 16 -3.66 -12.79 -0.36
C GLY A 16 -4.63 -11.61 -0.40
N LEU A 17 -4.90 -11.18 -1.62
CA LEU A 17 -5.80 -10.06 -1.89
C LEU A 17 -7.25 -10.53 -2.04
N GLU A 18 -7.61 -11.77 -1.72
CA GLU A 18 -9.02 -12.20 -1.78
C GLU A 18 -9.81 -11.80 -0.53
N GLU A 19 -9.12 -11.61 0.60
CA GLU A 19 -9.70 -11.21 1.87
C GLU A 19 -9.60 -9.68 2.10
N ALA A 20 -10.54 -9.15 2.88
CA ALA A 20 -10.73 -7.71 3.01
C ALA A 20 -9.53 -6.95 3.60
N HIS A 21 -8.83 -7.53 4.57
CA HIS A 21 -7.66 -6.92 5.20
C HIS A 21 -6.48 -6.87 4.22
N GLY A 22 -6.19 -7.94 3.49
CA GLY A 22 -5.15 -8.00 2.46
C GLY A 22 -5.38 -6.96 1.37
N LYS A 23 -6.62 -6.85 0.87
CA LYS A 23 -7.02 -5.77 -0.07
C LYS A 23 -6.77 -4.38 0.53
N GLY A 24 -7.21 -4.17 1.77
CA GLY A 24 -7.04 -2.88 2.46
C GLY A 24 -5.58 -2.53 2.73
N GLN A 25 -4.73 -3.52 3.02
CA GLN A 25 -3.30 -3.34 3.27
C GLN A 25 -2.54 -3.07 1.97
N ALA A 26 -2.89 -3.73 0.86
CA ALA A 26 -2.36 -3.41 -0.46
C ALA A 26 -2.69 -1.96 -0.87
N LEU A 27 -3.95 -1.54 -0.68
CA LEU A 27 -4.38 -0.15 -0.94
C LEU A 27 -3.58 0.87 -0.11
N GLN A 28 -3.45 0.64 1.20
CA GLN A 28 -2.69 1.53 2.09
C GLN A 28 -1.21 1.59 1.69
N PHE A 29 -0.60 0.44 1.40
CA PHE A 29 0.78 0.37 0.96
C PHE A 29 1.01 1.14 -0.34
N ASN A 30 0.21 0.88 -1.36
CA ASN A 30 0.34 1.53 -2.68
C ASN A 30 0.12 3.04 -2.58
N TRP A 31 -0.86 3.50 -1.79
CA TRP A 31 -1.08 4.93 -1.58
C TRP A 31 0.13 5.60 -0.91
N LEU A 32 0.65 5.01 0.17
CA LEU A 32 1.80 5.55 0.88
C LEU A 32 3.06 5.54 0.02
N TYR A 33 3.25 4.51 -0.79
CA TYR A 33 4.35 4.42 -1.76
C TYR A 33 4.28 5.52 -2.81
N GLU A 34 3.12 5.73 -3.43
CA GLU A 34 2.93 6.77 -4.45
C GLU A 34 3.11 8.20 -3.94
N LYS A 35 2.77 8.42 -2.66
CA LYS A 35 3.02 9.71 -1.99
C LYS A 35 4.48 9.90 -1.59
N GLY A 36 5.32 8.87 -1.75
CA GLY A 36 6.72 8.85 -1.35
C GLY A 36 6.93 8.65 0.15
N ALA A 37 5.87 8.28 0.89
CA ALA A 37 5.97 7.96 2.31
C ALA A 37 6.63 6.60 2.55
N PHE A 38 6.42 5.64 1.64
CA PHE A 38 7.22 4.40 1.59
C PHE A 38 8.22 4.50 0.45
N VAL A 39 9.46 4.11 0.74
CA VAL A 39 10.57 4.17 -0.22
C VAL A 39 11.17 2.78 -0.35
N LEU A 40 11.21 2.27 -1.58
CA LEU A 40 11.93 1.06 -1.96
C LEU A 40 13.37 1.42 -2.32
N HIS A 41 14.32 0.74 -1.71
CA HIS A 41 15.76 0.93 -1.96
C HIS A 41 16.30 -0.11 -2.95
N PRO A 42 17.47 0.15 -3.58
CA PRO A 42 18.11 -0.80 -4.50
C PRO A 42 18.45 -2.17 -3.88
N ASP A 43 18.60 -2.23 -2.56
CA ASP A 43 18.83 -3.48 -1.80
C ASP A 43 17.53 -4.23 -1.48
N ARG A 44 16.40 -3.79 -2.05
CA ARG A 44 15.05 -4.34 -1.90
C ARG A 44 14.45 -4.17 -0.51
N THR A 45 15.07 -3.35 0.34
CA THR A 45 14.49 -2.96 1.63
C THR A 45 13.54 -1.78 1.47
N PHE A 46 12.63 -1.64 2.43
CA PHE A 46 11.73 -0.50 2.50
C PHE A 46 12.06 0.38 3.70
N SER A 47 11.87 1.68 3.53
CA SER A 47 11.93 2.66 4.62
C SER A 47 10.72 3.59 4.60
N VAL A 48 10.56 4.35 5.68
CA VAL A 48 9.52 5.38 5.80
C VAL A 48 10.17 6.76 5.67
N ASP A 49 9.67 7.58 4.75
CA ASP A 49 9.98 9.02 4.73
C ASP A 49 9.08 9.74 5.74
N PHE A 50 9.66 10.08 6.89
CA PHE A 50 8.95 10.75 7.98
C PHE A 50 8.53 12.19 7.64
N THR A 51 9.09 12.80 6.61
CA THR A 51 8.67 14.13 6.14
C THR A 51 7.38 14.07 5.31
N ARG A 52 6.99 12.88 4.85
CA ARG A 52 5.83 12.67 3.95
C ARG A 52 4.74 11.78 4.53
N VAL A 53 5.08 10.92 5.49
CA VAL A 53 4.17 9.87 5.97
C VAL A 53 2.89 10.41 6.63
N GLU A 54 2.98 11.52 7.36
CA GLU A 54 1.81 12.11 8.01
C GLU A 54 0.79 12.62 6.99
N ASP A 55 1.24 13.43 6.02
CA ASP A 55 0.40 13.93 4.91
C ASP A 55 -0.19 12.80 4.06
N ALA A 56 0.60 11.74 3.82
CA ALA A 56 0.16 10.59 3.05
C ALA A 56 -0.94 9.81 3.79
N VAL A 57 -0.80 9.62 5.10
CA VAL A 57 -1.84 9.01 5.95
C VAL A 57 -3.08 9.89 6.01
N GLU A 58 -2.92 11.20 6.26
CA GLU A 58 -4.04 12.13 6.32
C GLU A 58 -4.83 12.14 5.02
N SER A 59 -4.15 12.22 3.87
CA SER A 59 -4.80 12.24 2.56
C SER A 59 -5.58 10.96 2.28
N LEU A 60 -5.06 9.79 2.67
CA LEU A 60 -5.78 8.53 2.52
C LEU A 60 -7.00 8.47 3.45
N SER A 61 -6.84 8.86 4.71
CA SER A 61 -7.94 8.91 5.68
C SER A 61 -9.05 9.83 5.18
N ARG A 62 -8.71 11.01 4.67
CA ARG A 62 -9.67 11.96 4.09
C ARG A 62 -10.44 11.36 2.92
N GLU A 63 -9.75 10.68 2.01
CA GLU A 63 -10.37 10.02 0.85
C GLU A 63 -11.40 8.97 1.30
N ILE A 64 -10.95 8.01 2.13
CA ILE A 64 -11.80 6.91 2.61
C ILE A 64 -13.00 7.43 3.40
N LEU A 65 -12.77 8.33 4.36
CA LEU A 65 -13.83 8.87 5.21
C LEU A 65 -14.82 9.72 4.41
N THR A 66 -14.36 10.45 3.38
CA THR A 66 -15.25 11.23 2.51
C THR A 66 -16.14 10.32 1.66
N ILE A 67 -15.58 9.26 1.07
CA ILE A 67 -16.35 8.26 0.33
C ILE A 67 -17.41 7.61 1.23
N GLN A 68 -17.02 7.21 2.45
CA GLN A 68 -17.92 6.61 3.43
C GLN A 68 -19.04 7.57 3.86
N ALA A 69 -18.70 8.83 4.17
CA ALA A 69 -19.68 9.85 4.57
C ALA A 69 -20.74 10.12 3.49
N LYS A 70 -20.36 10.01 2.21
CA LYS A 70 -21.28 10.16 1.07
C LYS A 70 -22.07 8.89 0.74
N GLY A 71 -21.67 7.74 1.29
CA GLY A 71 -22.20 6.44 0.86
C GLY A 71 -21.86 6.10 -0.60
N ASP A 72 -20.75 6.63 -1.12
CA ASP A 72 -20.39 6.55 -2.54
C ASP A 72 -19.75 5.19 -2.89
N LYS A 73 -20.61 4.19 -3.10
CA LYS A 73 -20.20 2.82 -3.43
C LYS A 73 -19.39 2.75 -4.75
N PRO A 74 -19.76 3.43 -5.84
CA PRO A 74 -18.94 3.47 -7.06
C PRO A 74 -17.53 4.00 -6.81
N ALA A 75 -17.38 5.10 -6.06
CA ALA A 75 -16.06 5.63 -5.71
C ALA A 75 -15.23 4.63 -4.88
N ALA A 76 -15.86 3.97 -3.90
CA ALA A 76 -15.18 2.92 -3.12
C ALA A 76 -14.69 1.76 -4.02
N GLN A 77 -15.49 1.33 -5.00
CA GLN A 77 -15.09 0.28 -5.95
C GLN A 77 -13.92 0.74 -6.83
N SER A 78 -13.96 1.98 -7.31
CA SER A 78 -12.89 2.55 -8.13
C SER A 78 -11.57 2.66 -7.36
N LEU A 79 -11.62 3.10 -6.09
CA LEU A 79 -10.46 3.18 -5.22
C LEU A 79 -9.82 1.80 -5.00
N LEU A 80 -10.64 0.77 -4.73
CA LEU A 80 -10.15 -0.60 -4.58
C LEU A 80 -9.57 -1.15 -5.88
N GLN A 81 -10.24 -0.96 -7.02
CA GLN A 81 -9.76 -1.46 -8.31
C GLN A 81 -8.43 -0.84 -8.75
N SER A 82 -8.22 0.44 -8.43
CA SER A 82 -7.02 1.17 -8.82
C SER A 82 -5.82 0.94 -7.89
N ARG A 83 -6.06 0.70 -6.59
CA ARG A 83 -5.00 0.68 -5.57
C ARG A 83 -4.91 -0.62 -4.75
N ALA A 84 -5.96 -1.43 -4.65
CA ALA A 84 -5.90 -2.73 -3.97
C ALA A 84 -5.40 -3.83 -4.92
N THR A 85 -4.28 -3.58 -5.60
CA THR A 85 -3.68 -4.45 -6.61
C THR A 85 -2.34 -4.99 -6.15
N PHE A 86 -1.98 -6.16 -6.65
CA PHE A 86 -0.66 -6.76 -6.44
C PHE A 86 0.27 -6.26 -7.53
N ASP A 87 1.14 -5.29 -7.20
CA ASP A 87 2.10 -4.71 -8.13
C ASP A 87 3.52 -5.27 -7.90
N ARG A 88 4.48 -4.84 -8.74
CA ARG A 88 5.89 -5.24 -8.63
C ARG A 88 6.51 -4.78 -7.30
N THR A 89 6.12 -3.61 -6.80
CA THR A 89 6.64 -3.03 -5.56
C THR A 89 6.31 -3.95 -4.37
N ILE A 90 5.05 -4.37 -4.28
CA ILE A 90 4.57 -5.33 -3.30
C ILE A 90 5.26 -6.68 -3.49
N ALA A 91 5.34 -7.19 -4.72
CA ALA A 91 6.00 -8.47 -5.02
C ALA A 91 7.45 -8.49 -4.51
N CYS A 92 8.17 -7.38 -4.69
CA CYS A 92 9.51 -7.20 -4.15
C CYS A 92 9.52 -7.23 -2.62
N GLY A 93 8.63 -6.45 -1.98
CA GLY A 93 8.56 -6.35 -0.53
C GLY A 93 8.18 -7.64 0.20
N ILE A 94 7.43 -8.53 -0.45
CA ILE A 94 7.08 -9.83 0.14
C ILE A 94 8.03 -10.96 -0.28
N GLY A 95 8.98 -10.72 -1.19
CA GLY A 95 9.95 -11.71 -1.65
C GLY A 95 9.41 -12.69 -2.70
N GLU A 96 8.37 -12.31 -3.44
CA GLU A 96 7.72 -13.13 -4.47
C GLU A 96 8.00 -12.65 -5.91
N ASP A 97 8.93 -11.71 -6.11
CA ASP A 97 9.35 -11.31 -7.46
C ASP A 97 10.04 -12.49 -8.17
N ARG A 98 9.28 -13.17 -9.03
CA ARG A 98 9.71 -14.32 -9.83
C ARG A 98 10.42 -13.92 -11.13
N THR A 99 10.72 -12.64 -11.36
CA THR A 99 11.46 -12.22 -12.56
C THR A 99 12.98 -12.29 -12.36
N HIS A 100 13.64 -13.13 -13.15
CA HIS A 100 15.09 -13.36 -13.22
C HIS A 100 15.89 -12.15 -13.77
N ALA A 101 15.60 -10.93 -13.33
CA ALA A 101 16.35 -9.76 -13.77
C ALA A 101 16.35 -8.67 -12.70
N GLY A 102 17.23 -8.81 -11.71
CA GLY A 102 18.11 -7.77 -11.15
C GLY A 102 17.57 -6.44 -10.63
N THR A 103 16.31 -6.08 -10.83
CA THR A 103 15.74 -4.75 -10.56
C THR A 103 14.29 -4.91 -10.12
N CYS A 104 14.12 -4.99 -8.81
CA CYS A 104 13.25 -4.01 -8.19
C CYS A 104 14.02 -2.68 -8.20
#